data_AF-A0A517PCZ4-F1
#
_entry.id   AF-A0A517PCZ4-F1
#
_cell.length_a   1.000
_cell.length_b   1.000
_cell.length_c   1.000
_cell.angle_alpha   90.00
_cell.angle_beta   90.00
_cell.angle_gamma   90.00
#
_symmetry.space_group_name_H-M   'P 1'
#
loop_
_entity.id
_entity.type
_entity.pdbx_description
1 polymer ?
#
loop_
_entity_poly.entity_id
_entity_poly.type
_entity_poly.pdbx_seq_one_letter_code
_entity_poly.pdbx_strand_id
1 'polypeptide(L)'
;MARHVAERLGENPNLTAVVGGDFNVGETDLAKSGTDPADDRTDGYDDTHALLAGGLVDGLRLRSLTREMGNTYCDTRGDGVFPYPGVGAIDVLYVGGAEAERFGEASRGRDTFGSDRYPVWAERAP
;
A
#
# COMPACT_ATOMS: atom_id res chain seq x y z
N MET A 1 -4.20 2.10 -12.54
CA MET A 1 -2.87 1.52 -12.21
C MET A 1 -2.90 0.00 -12.10
N ALA A 2 -3.74 -0.60 -11.23
CA ALA A 2 -3.78 -2.05 -11.01
C ALA A 2 -3.89 -2.91 -12.30
N ARG A 3 -4.81 -2.56 -13.23
CA ARG A 3 -4.91 -3.23 -14.55
C ARG A 3 -3.60 -3.20 -15.33
N HIS A 4 -2.96 -2.04 -15.39
CA HIS A 4 -1.70 -1.90 -16.09
C HIS A 4 -0.62 -2.82 -15.49
N VAL A 5 -0.55 -2.93 -14.15
CA VAL A 5 0.39 -3.85 -13.50
C VAL A 5 0.07 -5.31 -13.84
N ALA A 6 -1.22 -5.69 -13.84
CA ALA A 6 -1.66 -7.04 -14.18
C ALA A 6 -1.29 -7.40 -15.63
N GLU A 7 -1.59 -6.51 -16.58
CA GLU A 7 -1.23 -6.66 -17.99
C GLU A 7 0.28 -6.84 -18.16
N ARG A 8 1.10 -5.98 -17.53
CA ARG A 8 2.56 -6.02 -17.67
C ARG A 8 3.18 -7.30 -17.10
N LEU A 9 2.67 -7.79 -15.97
CA LEU A 9 3.11 -9.06 -15.37
C LEU A 9 2.66 -10.27 -16.21
N GLY A 10 1.46 -10.22 -16.81
CA GLY A 10 0.97 -11.27 -17.71
C GLY A 10 1.76 -11.37 -19.02
N GLU A 11 2.14 -10.22 -19.60
CA GLU A 11 2.98 -10.14 -20.80
C GLU A 11 4.45 -10.53 -20.55
N ASN A 12 4.94 -10.33 -19.32
CA ASN A 12 6.36 -10.47 -18.98
C ASN A 12 6.53 -11.29 -17.69
N PRO A 13 6.58 -12.62 -17.78
CA PRO A 13 6.63 -13.48 -16.58
C PRO A 13 7.91 -13.33 -15.75
N ASN A 14 8.97 -12.75 -16.32
CA ASN A 14 10.23 -12.47 -15.62
C ASN A 14 10.25 -11.09 -14.94
N LEU A 15 9.19 -10.30 -15.09
CA LEU A 15 9.10 -8.97 -14.50
C LEU A 15 8.73 -9.08 -13.02
N THR A 16 9.28 -8.17 -12.23
CA THR A 16 8.83 -7.91 -10.86
C THR A 16 8.31 -6.49 -10.80
N ALA A 17 7.12 -6.31 -10.26
CA ALA A 17 6.49 -5.01 -10.10
C ALA A 17 6.48 -4.63 -8.62
N VAL A 18 6.90 -3.40 -8.32
CA VAL A 18 6.70 -2.77 -7.03
C VAL A 18 5.75 -1.61 -7.23
N VAL A 19 4.68 -1.57 -6.44
CA VAL A 19 3.69 -0.50 -6.43
C VAL A 19 3.69 0.11 -5.04
N GLY A 20 3.78 1.43 -4.94
CA GLY A 20 3.73 2.06 -3.64
C GLY A 20 3.56 3.56 -3.71
N GLY A 21 3.17 4.13 -2.58
CA GLY A 21 2.84 5.54 -2.43
C GLY A 21 1.85 5.77 -1.30
N ASP A 22 1.35 6.99 -1.22
CA ASP A 22 0.30 7.40 -0.29
C ASP A 22 -1.06 6.97 -0.83
N PHE A 23 -1.67 5.95 -0.21
CA PHE A 23 -3.01 5.47 -0.58
C PHE A 23 -4.08 6.07 0.32
N ASN A 24 -3.71 6.84 1.36
CA ASN A 24 -4.62 7.41 2.35
C ASN A 24 -5.57 6.41 3.05
N VAL A 25 -5.38 5.11 2.85
CA VAL A 25 -6.17 4.02 3.42
C VAL A 25 -5.27 3.16 4.25
N GLY A 26 -5.70 2.89 5.48
CA GLY A 26 -5.01 1.99 6.37
C GLY A 26 -5.02 0.57 5.84
N GLU A 27 -3.85 -0.05 5.74
CA GLU A 27 -3.76 -1.39 5.20
C GLU A 27 -4.59 -2.44 5.97
N THR A 28 -4.79 -2.26 7.27
CA THR A 28 -5.62 -3.15 8.10
C THR A 28 -7.04 -2.61 8.30
N ASP A 29 -7.43 -1.54 7.61
CA ASP A 29 -8.82 -1.06 7.60
C ASP A 29 -9.69 -2.01 6.77
N LEU A 30 -10.36 -2.95 7.44
CA LEU A 30 -11.22 -3.94 6.77
C LEU A 30 -12.52 -3.36 6.21
N ALA A 31 -12.88 -2.11 6.55
CA ALA A 31 -14.04 -1.45 5.97
C ALA A 31 -13.74 -0.91 4.57
N LYS A 32 -12.46 -0.71 4.24
CA LYS A 32 -11.98 -0.11 2.98
C LYS A 32 -11.07 -1.05 2.17
N SER A 33 -10.39 -1.97 2.86
CA SER A 33 -9.48 -2.93 2.23
C SER A 33 -10.23 -4.12 1.65
N GLY A 34 -10.20 -4.27 0.33
CA GLY A 34 -10.78 -5.41 -0.38
C GLY A 34 -12.27 -5.28 -0.70
N THR A 35 -12.84 -4.08 -0.54
CA THR A 35 -14.20 -3.71 -0.97
C THR A 35 -14.19 -3.20 -2.42
N ASP A 36 -15.36 -3.24 -3.08
CA ASP A 36 -15.49 -2.78 -4.47
C ASP A 36 -15.40 -1.23 -4.52
N PRO A 37 -14.61 -0.63 -5.44
CA PRO A 37 -14.48 0.82 -5.64
C PRO A 37 -15.77 1.60 -5.92
N ALA A 38 -16.93 0.93 -6.04
CA ALA A 38 -18.20 1.61 -6.19
C ALA A 38 -18.59 2.48 -4.96
N ASP A 39 -18.07 2.18 -3.76
CA ASP A 39 -18.50 2.79 -2.49
C ASP A 39 -17.77 4.11 -2.13
N ASP A 40 -16.60 4.39 -2.73
CA ASP A 40 -15.60 5.28 -2.10
C ASP A 40 -15.21 6.54 -2.93
N ARG A 41 -15.94 6.85 -4.02
CA ARG A 41 -15.56 7.99 -4.90
C ARG A 41 -15.61 9.40 -4.29
N THR A 42 -16.12 9.55 -3.07
CA THR A 42 -16.42 10.87 -2.47
C THR A 42 -15.75 11.13 -1.12
N ASP A 43 -15.03 10.17 -0.57
CA ASP A 43 -14.45 10.28 0.78
C ASP A 43 -12.95 10.60 0.80
N GLY A 44 -12.30 10.63 -0.37
CA GLY A 44 -10.90 11.02 -0.52
C GLY A 44 -9.91 9.86 -0.38
N TYR A 45 -10.37 8.61 -0.33
CA TYR A 45 -9.51 7.43 -0.27
C TYR A 45 -9.03 6.94 -1.64
N ASP A 46 -7.89 6.23 -1.66
CA ASP A 46 -7.42 5.51 -2.85
C ASP A 46 -7.85 4.04 -2.83
N ASP A 47 -8.87 3.71 -3.63
CA ASP A 47 -9.41 2.36 -3.82
C ASP A 47 -8.38 1.35 -4.36
N THR A 48 -7.23 1.84 -4.86
CA THR A 48 -6.13 1.00 -5.35
C THR A 48 -5.73 -0.07 -4.34
N HIS A 49 -5.82 0.24 -3.04
CA HIS A 49 -5.53 -0.68 -1.96
C HIS A 49 -6.37 -1.97 -2.05
N ALA A 50 -7.68 -1.84 -2.22
CA ALA A 50 -8.59 -2.97 -2.36
C ALA A 50 -8.29 -3.80 -3.61
N LEU A 51 -7.94 -3.13 -4.72
CA LEU A 51 -7.66 -3.76 -5.99
C LEU A 51 -6.40 -4.63 -5.94
N LEU A 52 -5.32 -4.13 -5.33
CA LEU A 52 -4.01 -4.80 -5.32
C LEU A 52 -3.88 -5.86 -4.23
N ALA A 53 -4.39 -5.60 -3.02
CA ALA A 53 -4.29 -6.51 -1.90
C ALA A 53 -5.31 -7.65 -1.98
N GLY A 54 -6.52 -7.34 -2.47
CA GLY A 54 -7.65 -8.27 -2.54
C GLY A 54 -7.65 -9.19 -3.75
N GLY A 55 -6.84 -8.91 -4.79
CA GLY A 55 -6.87 -9.69 -6.02
C GLY A 55 -8.07 -9.38 -6.93
N LEU A 56 -8.70 -8.21 -6.76
CA LEU A 56 -9.99 -7.90 -7.38
C LEU A 56 -9.88 -7.61 -8.89
N VAL A 57 -8.71 -7.19 -9.38
CA VAL A 57 -8.47 -6.89 -10.79
C VAL A 57 -7.71 -8.03 -11.44
N ASP A 58 -8.37 -8.76 -12.33
CA ASP A 58 -7.78 -9.86 -13.12
C ASP A 58 -7.03 -10.91 -12.28
N GLY A 59 -7.45 -11.10 -11.02
CA GLY A 59 -6.80 -12.00 -10.07
C GLY A 59 -5.41 -11.55 -9.59
N LEU A 60 -4.96 -10.34 -9.95
CA LEU A 60 -3.68 -9.79 -9.54
C LEU A 60 -3.68 -9.55 -8.03
N ARG A 61 -3.00 -10.44 -7.30
CA ARG A 61 -2.74 -10.26 -5.87
C ARG A 61 -1.27 -9.93 -5.65
N LEU A 62 -1.00 -8.74 -5.14
CA LEU A 62 0.34 -8.35 -4.73
C LEU A 62 0.53 -8.62 -3.24
N ARG A 63 1.74 -9.00 -2.86
CA ARG A 63 2.13 -9.15 -1.46
C ARG A 63 2.45 -7.78 -0.89
N SER A 64 1.84 -7.45 0.24
CA SER A 64 2.23 -6.25 0.98
C SER A 64 3.55 -6.46 1.71
N LEU A 65 4.37 -5.41 1.70
CA LEU A 65 5.56 -5.28 2.51
C LEU A 65 5.31 -4.44 3.77
N THR A 66 4.18 -3.71 3.83
CA THR A 66 3.84 -2.77 4.91
C THR A 66 2.79 -3.31 5.89
N ARG A 67 2.33 -4.55 5.71
CA ARG A 67 1.19 -5.14 6.45
C ARG A 67 1.31 -5.05 7.97
N GLU A 68 2.49 -5.35 8.49
CA GLU A 68 2.78 -5.36 9.93
C GLU A 68 3.27 -4.00 10.45
N MET A 69 3.33 -3.00 9.56
CA MET A 69 3.75 -1.65 9.91
C MET A 69 2.61 -0.89 10.60
N GLY A 70 2.96 -0.13 11.64
CA GLY A 70 2.07 0.86 12.22
C GLY A 70 1.86 2.06 11.31
N ASN A 71 1.28 3.14 11.85
CA ASN A 71 0.95 4.33 11.08
C ASN A 71 2.19 4.96 10.40
N THR A 72 2.04 5.38 9.15
CA THR A 72 3.05 6.10 8.36
C THR A 72 2.79 7.60 8.31
N TYR A 73 1.64 8.06 8.78
CA TYR A 73 1.35 9.46 9.07
C TYR A 73 1.88 9.86 10.45
N CYS A 74 2.48 11.04 10.57
CA CYS A 74 2.72 11.65 11.87
C CYS A 74 1.46 12.38 12.34
N ASP A 75 0.67 11.68 13.15
CA ASP A 75 -0.38 12.32 13.95
C ASP A 75 0.30 13.19 15.01
N THR A 76 0.69 14.40 14.61
CA THR A 76 1.16 15.41 15.54
C THR A 76 -0.08 15.97 16.21
N ARG A 77 -0.40 15.45 17.41
CA ARG A 77 -1.55 15.83 18.26
C ARG A 77 -1.99 17.28 18.02
N GLY A 78 -3.06 17.51 17.25
CA GLY A 78 -3.67 18.84 17.22
C GLY A 78 -4.56 19.23 16.06
N ASP A 79 -4.51 18.59 14.89
CA ASP A 79 -5.43 18.95 13.79
C ASP A 79 -6.79 18.25 13.91
N GLY A 80 -6.85 17.06 14.52
CA GLY A 80 -8.08 16.30 14.67
C GLY A 80 -8.69 15.87 13.33
N VAL A 81 -7.91 15.93 12.23
CA VAL A 81 -8.40 15.71 10.86
C VAL A 81 -8.09 14.30 10.36
N PHE A 82 -7.11 13.57 10.92
CA PHE A 82 -6.72 12.24 10.41
C PHE A 82 -6.95 11.11 11.43
N PRO A 83 -8.09 10.39 11.37
CA PRO A 83 -8.57 9.54 12.44
C PRO A 83 -8.34 8.06 12.13
N TYR A 84 -7.10 7.57 12.10
CA TYR A 84 -6.91 6.12 11.96
C TYR A 84 -6.00 5.46 13.00
N PRO A 85 -6.30 5.61 14.31
CA PRO A 85 -5.67 4.77 15.31
C PRO A 85 -6.01 3.29 15.01
N GLY A 86 -4.97 2.49 14.70
CA GLY A 86 -5.09 1.04 14.60
C GLY A 86 -5.37 0.46 13.21
N VAL A 87 -5.28 1.25 12.14
CA VAL A 87 -5.51 0.76 10.75
C VAL A 87 -4.22 0.44 9.97
N GLY A 88 -3.06 0.53 10.60
CA GLY A 88 -1.77 0.27 9.95
C GLY A 88 -1.25 1.42 9.10
N ALA A 89 -0.34 1.10 8.18
CA ALA A 89 0.27 2.05 7.25
C ALA A 89 -0.72 2.56 6.19
N ILE A 90 -0.57 3.83 5.80
CA ILE A 90 -1.30 4.45 4.67
C ILE A 90 -0.37 4.78 3.49
N ASP A 91 0.94 4.78 3.74
CA ASP A 91 2.01 4.80 2.75
C ASP A 91 2.51 3.37 2.57
N VAL A 92 2.07 2.71 1.49
CA VAL A 92 2.15 1.26 1.35
C VAL A 92 3.11 0.83 0.25
N LEU A 93 3.67 -0.37 0.38
CA LEU A 93 4.50 -1.01 -0.63
C LEU A 93 3.96 -2.42 -0.94
N TYR A 94 3.65 -2.65 -2.20
CA TYR A 94 3.21 -3.92 -2.76
C TYR A 94 4.21 -4.47 -3.75
N VAL A 95 4.39 -5.80 -3.77
CA VAL A 95 5.26 -6.48 -4.72
C VAL A 95 4.60 -7.72 -5.32
N GLY A 96 4.89 -7.99 -6.58
CA GLY A 96 4.50 -9.23 -7.26
C GLY A 96 5.38 -9.51 -8.47
N GLY A 97 5.24 -10.72 -9.04
CA GLY A 97 6.05 -11.18 -10.16
C GLY A 97 7.22 -12.06 -9.73
N ALA A 98 8.19 -12.22 -10.64
CA ALA A 98 9.18 -13.29 -10.62
C ALA A 98 10.06 -13.36 -9.37
N GLU A 99 10.37 -12.22 -8.78
CA GLU A 99 11.35 -12.09 -7.69
C GLU A 99 10.74 -11.39 -6.47
N ALA A 100 9.41 -11.48 -6.33
CA ALA A 100 8.67 -10.81 -5.27
C ALA A 100 9.13 -11.27 -3.88
N GLU A 101 9.55 -12.52 -3.74
CA GLU A 101 10.06 -13.13 -2.51
C GLU A 101 11.43 -12.58 -2.08
N ARG A 102 12.18 -11.91 -2.96
CA ARG A 102 13.44 -11.28 -2.59
C ARG A 102 13.27 -9.98 -1.81
N PHE A 103 12.06 -9.44 -1.71
CA PHE A 103 11.78 -8.24 -0.95
C PHE A 103 11.43 -8.59 0.50
N GLY A 104 12.16 -7.98 1.45
CA GLY A 104 11.82 -8.05 2.87
C GLY A 104 10.59 -7.23 3.23
N GLU A 105 10.17 -7.33 4.49
CA GLU A 105 9.20 -6.38 5.07
C GLU A 105 9.74 -4.95 4.99
N ALA A 106 8.83 -4.00 4.80
CA ALA A 106 9.16 -2.60 4.73
C ALA A 106 9.47 -2.04 6.13
N SER A 107 10.30 -1.01 6.15
CA SER A 107 10.67 -0.24 7.32
C SER A 107 10.16 1.19 7.20
N ARG A 108 9.87 1.79 8.37
CA ARG A 108 9.43 3.18 8.50
C ARG A 108 10.54 4.03 9.09
N GLY A 109 10.67 5.26 8.61
CA GLY A 109 11.52 6.28 9.19
C GLY A 109 11.09 6.64 10.61
N ARG A 110 12.01 7.22 11.36
CA ARG A 110 11.73 7.77 12.71
C ARG A 110 11.49 9.28 12.70
N ASP A 111 11.87 9.94 11.62
CA ASP A 111 11.74 11.37 11.41
C ASP A 111 11.02 11.57 10.08
N THR A 112 10.19 12.60 10.02
CA THR A 112 9.44 12.98 8.82
C THR A 112 10.18 13.98 7.95
N PHE A 113 11.29 14.56 8.43
CA PHE A 113 12.10 15.54 7.71
C PHE A 113 11.27 16.74 7.18
N GLY A 114 10.29 17.19 7.96
CA GLY A 114 9.41 18.31 7.59
C GLY A 114 8.16 17.92 6.79
N SER A 115 7.94 16.62 6.56
CA SER A 115 6.68 16.07 6.06
C SER A 115 5.70 15.76 7.21
N ASP A 116 4.42 15.58 6.88
CA ASP A 116 3.42 14.93 7.74
C ASP A 116 3.47 13.38 7.62
N ARG A 117 4.32 12.84 6.74
CA ARG A 117 4.54 11.40 6.52
C ARG A 117 5.94 10.96 6.93
N TYR A 118 6.04 9.78 7.51
CA TYR A 118 7.31 9.08 7.68
C TYR A 118 7.71 8.41 6.35
N PRO A 119 9.00 8.43 5.97
CA PRO A 119 9.45 7.70 4.79
C PRO A 119 9.30 6.19 5.01
N VAL A 120 8.99 5.46 3.93
CA VAL A 120 8.81 4.00 3.91
C VAL A 120 9.73 3.41 2.86
N TRP A 121 10.44 2.32 3.18
CA TRP A 121 11.32 1.62 2.24
C TRP A 121 11.33 0.11 2.49
N ALA A 122 11.72 -0.67 1.48
CA ALA A 122 12.00 -2.09 1.62
C ALA A 122 13.32 -2.43 0.92
N GLU A 123 13.99 -3.47 1.40
CA GLU A 123 15.23 -3.97 0.81
C GLU A 123 14.96 -5.19 -0.06
N ARG A 124 15.65 -5.26 -1.20
CA ARG A 124 15.68 -6.45 -2.06
C ARG A 124 16.98 -7.19 -1.80
N ALA A 125 16.87 -8.46 -1.42
CA ALA A 125 18.01 -9.37 -1.31
C ALA A 125 18.73 -9.51 -2.66
N PRO A 126 20.07 -9.71 -2.66
CA PRO A 126 20.87 -9.82 -3.87
C PRO A 126 20.34 -10.89 -4.84
#